data_AF-A0A8H7QZM8-F1
#
_entry.id   AF-A0A8H7QZM8-F1
#
_cell.length_a   1.000
_cell.length_b   1.000
_cell.length_c   1.000
_cell.angle_alpha   90.00
_cell.angle_beta   90.00
_cell.angle_gamma   90.00
#
_symmetry.space_group_name_H-M   'P 1'
#
loop_
_entity.id
_entity.type
_entity.pdbx_description
1 polymer ?
#
loop_
_entity_poly.entity_id
_entity_poly.type
_entity_poly.pdbx_seq_one_letter_code
_entity_poly.pdbx_strand_id
1 'polypeptide(L)'
;MSSLSDDTIRKVFVELQAKFIHSQQQTNTVKAQIQGKQRERKMAELTRRELDGLDDSTKTYKPIGKMFIQSPLSTMKKQYVDSVVQADEDIKQLEKTQKYWERQASDAQGNLKDILQGPRTM
;
A
#
# COMPACT_ATOMS: atom_id res chain seq x y z
N MET A 1 40.28 15.91 8.36
CA MET A 1 39.10 15.15 7.91
C MET A 1 39.61 13.84 7.33
N SER A 2 39.68 12.79 8.14
CA SER A 2 40.28 11.51 7.76
C SER A 2 39.58 10.94 6.54
N SER A 3 40.32 10.73 5.47
CA SER A 3 39.88 9.96 4.31
C SER A 3 39.38 8.60 4.81
N LEU A 4 38.07 8.36 4.73
CA LEU A 4 37.52 7.01 4.83
C LEU A 4 38.33 6.13 3.87
N SER A 5 38.78 4.96 4.32
CA SER A 5 39.52 4.06 3.43
C SER A 5 38.62 3.65 2.26
N ASP A 6 39.19 3.49 1.07
CA ASP A 6 38.45 3.08 -0.13
C ASP A 6 37.64 1.79 0.10
N ASP A 7 38.12 0.90 0.98
CA ASP A 7 37.41 -0.32 1.37
C ASP A 7 36.15 -0.03 2.19
N THR A 8 36.19 0.94 3.10
CA THR A 8 35.01 1.40 3.84
C THR A 8 33.99 2.07 2.91
N ILE A 9 34.45 2.88 1.96
CA ILE A 9 33.57 3.53 0.96
C ILE A 9 32.86 2.47 0.11
N ARG A 10 33.59 1.46 -0.37
CA ARG A 10 33.00 0.34 -1.15
C ARG A 10 31.97 -0.44 -0.34
N LYS A 11 32.25 -0.75 0.92
CA LYS A 11 31.31 -1.47 1.80
C LYS A 11 30.02 -0.68 2.01
N VAL A 12 30.13 0.61 2.35
CA VAL A 12 28.97 1.50 2.53
C VAL A 12 28.17 1.64 1.23
N PHE A 13 28.84 1.70 0.07
CA PHE A 13 28.18 1.76 -1.23
C PHE A 13 27.32 0.51 -1.49
N VAL A 14 27.87 -0.69 -1.27
CA VAL A 14 27.14 -1.96 -1.46
C VAL A 14 25.93 -2.05 -0.53
N GLU A 15 26.10 -1.66 0.74
CA GLU A 15 25.00 -1.63 1.70
C GLU A 15 23.89 -0.66 1.30
N LEU A 16 24.24 0.55 0.84
CA LEU A 16 23.28 1.54 0.37
C LEU A 16 22.56 1.08 -0.90
N GLN A 17 23.26 0.43 -1.82
CA GLN A 17 22.66 -0.16 -3.01
C GLN A 17 21.65 -1.25 -2.64
N ALA A 18 21.98 -2.14 -1.70
CA ALA A 18 21.07 -3.15 -1.20
C ALA A 18 19.81 -2.52 -0.55
N LYS A 19 20.01 -1.48 0.29
CA LYS A 19 18.90 -0.72 0.90
C LYS A 19 18.01 -0.04 -0.13
N PHE A 20 18.59 0.54 -1.17
CA PHE A 20 17.84 1.17 -2.26
C PHE A 20 16.96 0.14 -2.99
N ILE A 21 17.56 -0.97 -3.43
CA ILE A 21 16.84 -2.04 -4.14
C ILE A 21 15.70 -2.59 -3.27
N HIS A 22 15.99 -2.86 -1.99
CA HIS A 22 14.98 -3.36 -1.06
C HIS A 22 13.82 -2.37 -0.88
N SER A 23 14.12 -1.10 -0.66
CA SER A 23 13.10 -0.05 -0.48
C SER A 23 12.23 0.12 -1.74
N GLN A 24 12.83 0.00 -2.92
CA GLN A 24 12.11 0.05 -4.19
C GLN A 24 11.17 -1.15 -4.37
N GLN A 25 11.62 -2.36 -4.00
CA GLN A 25 10.79 -3.56 -4.02
C GLN A 25 9.60 -3.43 -3.06
N GLN A 26 9.85 -2.96 -1.83
CA GLN A 26 8.78 -2.74 -0.85
C GLN A 26 7.77 -1.69 -1.34
N THR A 27 8.24 -0.60 -1.95
CA THR A 27 7.37 0.41 -2.57
C THR A 27 6.43 -0.21 -3.61
N ASN A 28 6.95 -1.08 -4.47
CA ASN A 28 6.14 -1.74 -5.50
C ASN A 28 5.11 -2.72 -4.89
N THR A 29 5.49 -3.47 -3.86
CA THR A 29 4.59 -4.36 -3.13
C THR A 29 3.44 -3.58 -2.49
N VAL A 30 3.74 -2.47 -1.81
CA VAL A 30 2.72 -1.63 -1.16
C VAL A 30 1.80 -1.00 -2.21
N LYS A 31 2.34 -0.55 -3.35
CA LYS A 31 1.51 -0.04 -4.47
C LYS A 31 0.52 -1.09 -4.98
N ALA A 32 0.96 -2.34 -5.14
CA ALA A 32 0.07 -3.44 -5.55
C ALA A 32 -1.02 -3.72 -4.50
N GLN A 33 -0.67 -3.68 -3.21
CA GLN A 33 -1.64 -3.83 -2.11
C GLN A 33 -2.69 -2.71 -2.11
N ILE A 34 -2.27 -1.46 -2.31
CA ILE A 34 -3.19 -0.30 -2.43
C ILE A 34 -4.16 -0.51 -3.59
N GLN A 35 -3.66 -0.91 -4.77
CA GLN A 35 -4.52 -1.17 -5.94
C GLN A 35 -5.54 -2.29 -5.66
N GLY A 36 -5.12 -3.35 -4.99
CA GLY A 36 -6.01 -4.42 -4.55
C GLY A 36 -7.13 -3.91 -3.63
N LYS A 37 -6.76 -3.14 -2.60
CA LYS A 37 -7.73 -2.54 -1.65
C LYS A 37 -8.66 -1.53 -2.31
N GLN A 38 -8.17 -0.71 -3.23
CA GLN A 38 -9.00 0.22 -4.01
C GLN A 38 -10.04 -0.52 -4.85
N ARG A 39 -9.67 -1.68 -5.43
CA ARG A 39 -10.61 -2.53 -6.18
C ARG A 39 -11.67 -3.12 -5.24
N GLU A 40 -11.28 -3.66 -4.10
CA GLU A 40 -12.21 -4.19 -3.08
C GLU A 40 -13.20 -3.11 -2.62
N ARG A 41 -12.69 -1.92 -2.28
CA ARG A 41 -13.49 -0.75 -1.90
C ARG A 41 -14.51 -0.40 -2.99
N LYS A 42 -14.07 -0.31 -4.25
CA LYS A 42 -14.95 0.03 -5.37
C LYS A 42 -16.03 -1.03 -5.58
N MET A 43 -15.70 -2.31 -5.46
CA MET A 43 -16.70 -3.38 -5.55
C MET A 43 -17.72 -3.30 -4.41
N ALA A 44 -17.28 -3.09 -3.17
CA ALA A 44 -18.18 -2.92 -2.02
C ALA A 44 -19.10 -1.70 -2.18
N GLU A 45 -18.56 -0.59 -2.68
CA GLU A 45 -19.32 0.65 -2.93
C GLU A 45 -20.38 0.46 -4.03
N LEU A 46 -20.02 -0.20 -5.14
CA LEU A 46 -20.98 -0.51 -6.20
C LEU A 46 -22.08 -1.44 -5.71
N THR A 47 -21.73 -2.53 -5.02
CA THR A 47 -22.72 -3.45 -4.45
C THR A 47 -23.65 -2.74 -3.46
N ARG A 48 -23.13 -1.84 -2.62
CA ARG A 48 -23.96 -1.05 -1.72
C ARG A 48 -24.98 -0.20 -2.49
N ARG A 49 -24.55 0.49 -3.55
CA ARG A 49 -25.45 1.32 -4.38
C ARG A 49 -26.56 0.49 -5.03
N GLU A 50 -26.25 -0.71 -5.51
CA GLU A 50 -27.26 -1.63 -6.04
C GLU A 50 -28.27 -2.05 -4.96
N LEU A 51 -27.80 -2.34 -3.74
CA LEU A 51 -28.67 -2.68 -2.61
C LEU A 51 -29.53 -1.49 -2.14
N ASP A 52 -29.03 -0.25 -2.27
CA ASP A 52 -29.78 0.97 -1.94
C ASP A 52 -30.97 1.18 -2.88
N GLY A 53 -30.93 0.64 -4.10
CA GLY A 53 -32.03 0.69 -5.07
C GLY A 53 -33.11 -0.38 -4.88
N LEU A 54 -32.96 -1.31 -3.94
CA LEU A 54 -33.93 -2.38 -3.68
C LEU A 54 -34.99 -1.95 -2.65
N ASP A 55 -36.20 -2.48 -2.81
CA ASP A 55 -37.29 -2.34 -1.84
C ASP A 55 -36.93 -3.04 -0.52
N ASP A 56 -37.32 -2.46 0.61
CA ASP A 56 -37.01 -2.98 1.96
C ASP A 56 -37.56 -4.38 2.24
N SER A 57 -38.60 -4.81 1.51
CA SER A 57 -39.18 -6.16 1.61
C SER A 57 -38.36 -7.23 0.87
N THR A 58 -37.35 -6.83 0.09
CA THR A 58 -36.55 -7.74 -0.75
C THR A 58 -35.73 -8.71 0.10
N LYS A 59 -35.92 -10.01 -0.14
CA LYS A 59 -35.10 -11.05 0.51
C LYS A 59 -33.69 -11.02 -0.08
N THR A 60 -32.68 -10.76 0.76
CA THR A 60 -31.27 -10.82 0.34
C THR A 60 -30.58 -12.06 0.88
N TYR A 61 -29.55 -12.50 0.16
CA TYR A 61 -28.77 -13.68 0.53
C TYR A 61 -27.27 -13.36 0.50
N LYS A 62 -26.59 -13.65 1.61
CA LYS A 62 -25.16 -13.44 1.76
C LYS A 62 -24.40 -14.72 1.37
N PRO A 63 -23.39 -14.63 0.49
CA PRO A 63 -22.53 -15.77 0.21
C PRO A 63 -21.64 -16.11 1.42
N ILE A 64 -21.57 -17.40 1.75
CA ILE A 64 -20.67 -18.00 2.75
C ILE A 64 -20.05 -19.25 2.10
N GLY A 65 -18.83 -19.11 1.58
CA GLY A 65 -18.17 -20.18 0.82
C GLY A 65 -18.98 -20.55 -0.43
N LYS A 66 -19.48 -21.79 -0.47
CA LYS A 66 -20.33 -22.30 -1.57
C LYS A 66 -21.84 -22.20 -1.27
N MET A 67 -22.21 -21.65 -0.12
CA MET A 67 -23.59 -21.54 0.34
C MET A 67 -24.06 -20.08 0.36
N PHE A 68 -25.37 -19.88 0.44
CA PHE A 68 -26.00 -18.57 0.56
C PHE A 68 -26.96 -18.59 1.75
N ILE A 69 -26.81 -17.66 2.68
CA ILE A 69 -27.69 -17.53 3.86
C ILE A 69 -28.58 -16.30 3.70
N GLN A 70 -29.86 -16.43 4.02
CA GLN A 70 -30.77 -15.28 4.01
C GLN A 70 -30.32 -14.26 5.07
N SER A 71 -30.26 -12.99 4.68
CA SER A 71 -29.91 -11.89 5.56
C SER A 71 -30.87 -10.71 5.35
N PRO A 72 -31.19 -9.93 6.38
CA PRO A 72 -31.94 -8.69 6.22
C PRO A 72 -31.17 -7.70 5.34
N LEU A 73 -31.88 -6.97 4.49
CA LEU A 73 -31.29 -5.94 3.61
C LEU A 73 -30.52 -4.89 4.41
N SER A 74 -31.04 -4.48 5.57
CA SER A 74 -30.38 -3.51 6.46
C SER A 74 -29.01 -3.98 6.96
N THR A 75 -28.90 -5.25 7.37
CA THR A 75 -27.64 -5.86 7.79
C THR A 75 -26.66 -5.93 6.63
N MET A 76 -27.13 -6.29 5.44
CA MET A 76 -26.30 -6.35 4.23
C MET A 76 -25.74 -4.96 3.86
N LYS A 77 -26.60 -3.93 3.85
CA LYS A 77 -26.20 -2.54 3.59
C LYS A 77 -25.13 -2.07 4.58
N LYS A 78 -25.36 -2.29 5.88
CA LYS A 78 -24.39 -1.93 6.93
C LYS A 78 -23.05 -2.63 6.74
N GLN A 79 -23.05 -3.92 6.41
CA GLN A 79 -21.81 -4.66 6.18
C GLN A 79 -20.98 -4.05 5.04
N TYR A 80 -21.61 -3.64 3.94
CA TYR A 80 -20.88 -3.01 2.84
C TYR A 80 -20.41 -1.58 3.18
N VAL A 81 -21.16 -0.84 4.01
CA VAL A 81 -20.68 0.45 4.56
C VAL A 81 -19.43 0.25 5.39
N ASP A 82 -19.48 -0.68 6.35
CA ASP A 82 -18.34 -0.98 7.23
C ASP A 82 -17.13 -1.48 6.42
N SER A 83 -17.36 -2.29 5.38
CA SER A 83 -16.31 -2.76 4.46
C SER A 83 -15.64 -1.62 3.69
N VAL A 84 -16.40 -0.62 3.21
CA VAL A 84 -15.84 0.55 2.53
C VAL A 84 -15.01 1.38 3.51
N VAL A 85 -15.51 1.62 4.72
CA VAL A 85 -14.78 2.38 5.76
C VAL A 85 -13.47 1.68 6.11
N GLN A 86 -13.50 0.37 6.35
CA GLN A 86 -12.30 -0.42 6.66
C GLN A 86 -11.30 -0.36 5.50
N ALA A 87 -11.75 -0.51 4.25
CA ALA A 87 -10.86 -0.42 3.10
C ALA A 87 -10.23 0.97 2.96
N ASP A 88 -10.97 2.05 3.26
CA ASP A 88 -10.43 3.42 3.28
C ASP A 88 -9.37 3.62 4.37
N GLU A 89 -9.56 3.02 5.56
CA GLU A 89 -8.57 3.03 6.63
C GLU A 89 -7.31 2.24 6.25
N ASP A 90 -7.47 1.04 5.70
CA ASP A 90 -6.38 0.19 5.22
C ASP A 90 -5.56 0.93 4.14
N ILE A 91 -6.23 1.56 3.17
CA ILE A 91 -5.57 2.35 2.11
C ILE A 91 -4.75 3.49 2.73
N LYS A 92 -5.32 4.26 3.67
CA LYS A 92 -4.60 5.36 4.34
C LYS A 92 -3.37 4.86 5.09
N GLN A 93 -3.44 3.69 5.72
CA GLN A 93 -2.29 3.09 6.39
C GLN A 93 -1.22 2.67 5.37
N LEU A 94 -1.62 2.01 4.28
CA LEU A 94 -0.70 1.60 3.21
C LEU A 94 -0.05 2.80 2.52
N GLU A 95 -0.76 3.90 2.31
CA GLU A 95 -0.20 5.14 1.75
C GLU A 95 0.88 5.75 2.65
N LYS A 96 0.73 5.68 3.97
CA LYS A 96 1.79 6.11 4.91
C LYS A 96 3.02 5.21 4.78
N THR A 97 2.82 3.91 4.70
CA THR A 97 3.89 2.92 4.50
C THR A 97 4.58 3.11 3.16
N GLN A 98 3.84 3.42 2.09
CA GLN A 98 4.39 3.72 0.78
C GLN A 98 5.30 4.94 0.85
N LYS A 99 4.83 6.05 1.43
CA LYS A 99 5.63 7.28 1.59
C LYS A 99 6.90 7.05 2.39
N TYR A 100 6.83 6.20 3.42
CA TYR A 100 8.01 5.81 4.19
C TYR A 100 9.06 5.12 3.30
N TRP A 101 8.67 4.11 2.53
CA TRP A 101 9.58 3.39 1.63
C TRP A 101 10.09 4.24 0.47
N GLU A 102 9.25 5.14 -0.07
CA GLU A 102 9.66 6.09 -1.11
C GLU A 102 10.70 7.07 -0.58
N ARG A 103 10.53 7.57 0.65
CA ARG A 103 11.53 8.43 1.30
C ARG A 103 12.83 7.68 1.56
N GLN A 104 12.75 6.45 2.08
CA GLN A 104 13.92 5.60 2.32
C GLN A 104 14.69 5.30 1.03
N ALA A 105 13.99 5.07 -0.08
CA ALA A 105 14.60 4.88 -1.40
C ALA A 105 15.28 6.17 -1.91
N SER A 106 14.60 7.32 -1.80
CA SER A 106 15.16 8.62 -2.18
C SER A 106 16.42 8.96 -1.37
N ASP A 107 16.40 8.74 -0.06
CA ASP A 107 17.54 9.01 0.83
C ASP A 107 18.73 8.09 0.50
N ALA A 108 18.48 6.79 0.26
CA ALA A 108 19.52 5.86 -0.18
C ALA A 108 20.11 6.27 -1.55
N GLN A 109 19.28 6.71 -2.49
CA GLN A 109 19.71 7.19 -3.80
C GLN A 109 20.54 8.48 -3.70
N GLY A 110 20.14 9.42 -2.85
CA GLY A 110 20.89 10.65 -2.57
C GLY A 110 22.28 10.36 -2.02
N ASN A 111 22.35 9.51 -0.99
CA ASN A 111 23.62 9.09 -0.39
C ASN A 111 24.53 8.37 -1.40
N LEU A 112 23.97 7.52 -2.27
CA LEU A 112 24.73 6.86 -3.35
C LEU A 112 25.31 7.89 -4.34
N LYS A 113 24.51 8.90 -4.72
CA LYS A 113 24.95 9.97 -5.62
C LYS A 113 26.08 10.79 -5.00
N ASP A 114 26.00 11.12 -3.72
CA ASP A 114 27.03 11.89 -3.03
C ASP A 114 28.36 11.13 -2.93
N ILE A 115 28.30 9.82 -2.66
CA ILE A 115 29.49 8.95 -2.67
C ILE A 115 30.13 8.90 -4.06
N LEU A 116 29.32 8.80 -5.12
CA LEU A 116 29.80 8.74 -6.50
C LEU A 116 30.34 10.08 -7.03
N GLN A 117 29.81 11.21 -6.55
CA GLN A 117 30.23 12.53 -7.00
C GLN A 117 31.54 12.99 -6.36
N GLY A 118 31.98 12.38 -5.25
CA GLY A 118 33.22 12.72 -4.56
C GLY A 118 33.30 14.18 -4.13
N PRO A 119 34.32 14.60 -3.36
CA PRO A 119 34.54 16.03 -3.16
C PRO A 119 34.83 16.65 -4.53
N ARG A 120 34.01 17.62 -4.96
CA ARG A 120 34.30 18.44 -6.14
C ARG A 120 35.73 18.96 -6.01
N THR A 121 36.66 18.40 -6.78
CA THR A 121 37.96 19.02 -7.03
C THR A 121 37.68 20.37 -7.66
N MET A 122 37.83 21.45 -6.88
CA MET A 122 38.26 22.73 -7.43
C MET A 122 39.76 22.68 -7.62
#